data_AF-V4KZ73-F1
#
_entry.id   AF-V4KZ73-F1
#
_cell.length_a   1.000
_cell.length_b   1.000
_cell.length_c   1.000
_cell.angle_alpha   90.00
_cell.angle_beta   90.00
_cell.angle_gamma   90.00
#
_symmetry.space_group_name_H-M   'P 1'
#
loop_
_entity.id
_entity.type
_entity.pdbx_description
1 polymer ?
#
loop_
_entity_poly.entity_id
_entity_poly.type
_entity_poly.pdbx_seq_one_letter_code
_entity_poly.pdbx_strand_id
1 'polypeptide(L)'
;MPKGFRRTRNFGFLHPNSKRSITLLQFLFGIEIKKALAKVSKRPRMRCPCCAAEMHIVRTRIAPQLPKPMPDPSLDGQGILAM
;
A
#
# COMPACT_ATOMS: atom_id res chain seq x y z
N MET A 1 -5.85 -6.95 8.34
CA MET A 1 -5.43 -6.64 9.72
C MET A 1 -4.28 -7.56 10.09
N PRO A 2 -3.14 -7.05 10.62
CA PRO A 2 -2.03 -7.89 11.03
C PRO A 2 -2.46 -8.95 12.06
N LYS A 3 -1.76 -10.10 12.11
CA LYS A 3 -2.21 -11.29 12.85
C LYS A 3 -2.47 -11.02 14.34
N GLY A 4 -1.68 -10.15 14.98
CA GLY A 4 -1.84 -9.77 16.39
C GLY A 4 -3.10 -8.94 16.70
N PHE A 5 -3.61 -8.16 15.74
CA PHE A 5 -4.79 -7.31 15.93
C PHE A 5 -6.11 -8.05 15.64
N ARG A 6 -6.07 -9.37 15.38
CA ARG A 6 -7.28 -10.14 15.08
C ARG A 6 -8.24 -10.18 16.27
N ARG A 7 -7.72 -10.31 17.50
CA ARG A 7 -8.54 -10.30 18.74
C ARG A 7 -9.18 -8.93 19.01
N THR A 8 -8.54 -7.85 18.61
CA THR A 8 -9.05 -6.48 18.82
C THR A 8 -10.32 -6.17 18.01
N ARG A 9 -10.70 -7.05 17.08
CA ARG A 9 -11.99 -6.96 16.38
C ARG A 9 -13.19 -7.30 17.24
N ASN A 10 -12.98 -8.03 18.34
CA ASN A 10 -14.04 -8.49 19.23
C ASN A 10 -14.08 -7.68 20.54
N PHE A 11 -12.97 -7.05 20.94
CA PHE A 11 -12.86 -6.26 22.16
C PHE A 11 -11.69 -5.26 22.10
N GLY A 12 -11.68 -4.27 23.00
CA GLY A 12 -10.64 -3.24 23.04
C GLY A 12 -10.87 -2.08 22.07
N PHE A 13 -9.88 -1.20 21.93
CA PHE A 13 -10.03 0.10 21.25
C PHE A 13 -10.23 0.04 19.72
N LEU A 14 -9.90 -1.07 19.06
CA LEU A 14 -10.18 -1.22 17.62
C LEU A 14 -11.59 -1.81 17.37
N HIS A 15 -12.35 -2.12 18.42
CA HIS A 15 -13.71 -2.63 18.28
C HIS A 15 -14.67 -1.51 17.86
N PRO A 16 -15.60 -1.71 16.91
CA PRO A 16 -16.54 -0.68 16.45
C PRO A 16 -17.34 0.00 17.57
N ASN A 17 -17.67 -0.74 18.63
CA ASN A 17 -18.44 -0.23 19.79
C ASN A 17 -17.60 0.54 20.82
N SER A 18 -16.27 0.54 20.71
CA SER A 18 -15.37 1.19 21.69
C SER A 18 -15.20 2.69 21.49
N LYS A 19 -15.93 3.31 20.54
CA LYS A 19 -15.86 4.75 20.26
C LYS A 19 -16.09 5.61 21.52
N ARG A 20 -17.07 5.25 22.35
CA ARG A 20 -17.39 5.99 23.57
C ARG A 20 -16.26 5.95 24.61
N SER A 21 -15.65 4.79 24.83
CA SER A 21 -14.54 4.65 25.77
C SER A 21 -13.29 5.38 25.28
N ILE A 22 -13.03 5.34 23.97
CA ILE A 22 -11.94 6.10 23.36
C ILE A 22 -12.14 7.61 23.57
N THR A 23 -13.36 8.14 23.34
CA THR A 23 -13.65 9.57 23.57
C THR A 23 -13.54 9.94 25.04
N LEU A 24 -14.01 9.09 25.96
CA LEU A 24 -13.89 9.33 27.39
C LEU A 24 -12.42 9.42 27.82
N LEU A 25 -11.57 8.51 27.33
CA LEU A 25 -10.13 8.57 27.59
C LEU A 25 -9.52 9.85 27.03
N GLN A 26 -9.87 10.26 25.81
CA GLN A 26 -9.39 11.52 25.26
C GLN A 26 -9.77 12.73 26.12
N PHE A 27 -11.00 12.75 26.64
CA PHE A 27 -11.47 13.81 27.51
C PHE A 27 -10.74 13.82 28.86
N LEU A 28 -10.67 12.67 29.54
CA LEU A 28 -10.03 12.54 30.86
C LEU A 28 -8.54 12.91 30.83
N PHE A 29 -7.84 12.54 29.76
CA PHE A 29 -6.42 12.80 29.60
C PHE A 29 -6.11 14.08 28.80
N GLY A 30 -7.13 14.85 28.39
CA GLY A 30 -6.95 16.05 27.56
C GLY A 30 -6.25 15.77 26.21
N ILE A 31 -6.38 14.55 25.68
CA ILE A 31 -5.71 14.13 24.44
C ILE A 31 -6.50 14.64 23.24
N GLU A 32 -6.03 15.72 22.66
CA GLU A 32 -6.55 16.21 21.39
C GLU A 32 -5.88 15.48 20.22
N ILE A 33 -6.53 14.40 19.73
CA ILE A 33 -6.02 13.62 18.60
C ILE A 33 -5.75 14.49 17.36
N LYS A 34 -6.56 15.51 17.09
CA LYS A 34 -6.34 16.42 15.96
C LYS A 34 -5.01 17.15 16.06
N LYS A 35 -4.66 17.66 17.25
CA LYS A 35 -3.35 18.29 17.51
C LYS A 35 -2.22 17.27 17.44
N ALA A 36 -2.44 16.05 17.92
CA ALA A 36 -1.45 14.96 17.82
C ALA A 36 -1.18 14.56 16.36
N LEU A 37 -2.22 14.47 15.52
CA LEU A 37 -2.11 14.19 14.09
C LEU A 37 -1.40 15.32 13.34
N ALA A 38 -1.62 16.58 13.72
CA ALA A 38 -0.88 17.71 13.15
C ALA A 38 0.63 17.66 13.45
N LYS A 39 1.03 17.00 14.54
CA LYS A 39 2.44 16.76 14.89
C LYS A 39 3.05 15.56 14.16
N VAL A 40 2.26 14.77 13.43
CA VAL A 40 2.81 13.64 12.67
C VAL A 40 3.70 14.21 11.56
N SER A 41 4.99 13.90 11.67
CA SER A 41 5.97 14.34 10.69
C SER A 41 5.62 13.77 9.31
N LYS A 42 5.86 14.59 8.28
CA LYS A 42 5.72 14.11 6.90
C LYS A 42 6.67 12.92 6.71
N ARG A 43 6.17 11.87 6.05
CA ARG A 43 6.98 10.72 5.67
C ARG A 43 8.23 11.21 4.92
N PRO A 44 9.44 10.71 5.25
CA PRO A 44 10.65 11.10 4.54
C PRO A 44 10.51 10.78 3.05
N ARG A 45 10.94 11.74 2.22
CA ARG A 45 10.97 11.62 0.76
C ARG A 45 12.01 10.57 0.36
N MET A 46 11.67 9.71 -0.59
CA MET A 46 12.62 8.75 -1.16
C MET A 46 13.64 9.51 -2.00
N ARG A 47 14.94 9.23 -1.83
CA ARG A 47 16.01 9.87 -2.61
C ARG A 47 16.69 8.84 -3.50
N CYS A 48 17.05 9.26 -4.71
CA CYS A 48 17.84 8.45 -5.61
C CYS A 48 19.25 8.20 -5.02
N PRO A 49 19.74 6.95 -4.95
CA PRO A 49 21.07 6.66 -4.41
C PRO A 49 22.22 7.21 -5.27
N CYS A 50 21.98 7.48 -6.56
CA CYS A 50 23.00 7.98 -7.48
C CYS A 50 23.13 9.52 -7.44
N CYS A 51 22.02 10.26 -7.40
CA CYS A 51 22.03 11.72 -7.55
C CYS A 51 21.33 12.47 -6.42
N ALA A 52 20.86 11.78 -5.38
CA ALA A 52 20.11 12.33 -4.24
C ALA A 52 18.80 13.07 -4.57
N ALA A 53 18.39 13.07 -5.85
CA ALA A 53 17.14 13.69 -6.29
C ALA A 53 15.92 13.03 -5.63
N GLU A 54 14.86 13.81 -5.46
CA GLU A 54 13.61 13.33 -4.90
C GLU A 54 12.87 12.40 -5.87
N MET A 55 12.45 11.25 -5.36
CA MET A 55 11.69 10.26 -6.11
C MET A 55 10.20 10.34 -5.77
N HIS A 56 9.37 10.27 -6.80
CA HIS A 56 7.91 10.23 -6.68
C HIS A 56 7.38 8.83 -7.03
N ILE A 57 6.39 8.35 -6.28
CA ILE A 57 5.72 7.08 -6.58
C ILE A 57 4.77 7.32 -7.77
N VAL A 58 5.11 6.78 -8.94
CA VAL A 58 4.30 6.96 -10.16
C VAL A 58 3.09 6.02 -10.19
N ARG A 59 3.25 4.78 -9.72
CA ARG A 59 2.17 3.78 -9.67
C ARG A 59 2.29 2.93 -8.41
N THR A 60 1.15 2.55 -7.85
CA THR A 60 1.03 1.56 -6.76
C THR A 60 0.09 0.45 -7.20
N ARG A 61 0.16 -0.72 -6.56
CA ARG A 61 -0.69 -1.88 -6.87
C ARG A 61 -0.61 -2.34 -8.33
N ILE A 62 0.60 -2.35 -8.90
CA ILE A 62 0.86 -2.87 -10.24
C ILE A 62 0.52 -4.36 -10.23
N ALA A 63 -0.39 -4.79 -11.12
CA ALA A 63 -0.69 -6.21 -11.29
C ALA A 63 0.58 -6.94 -11.76
N PRO A 64 0.79 -8.21 -11.36
CA PRO A 64 1.90 -8.99 -11.88
C PRO A 64 1.81 -9.02 -13.41
N GLN A 65 2.92 -8.68 -14.07
CA GLN A 65 2.99 -8.78 -15.52
C GLN A 65 3.02 -10.27 -15.85
N LEU A 66 2.00 -10.75 -16.57
CA LEU A 66 2.11 -12.07 -17.19
C LEU A 66 3.28 -11.99 -18.18
N PRO A 67 4.24 -12.94 -18.16
CA PRO A 67 5.30 -12.97 -19.15
C PRO A 67 4.65 -12.95 -20.53
N LYS A 68 5.12 -12.07 -21.43
CA LYS A 68 4.70 -12.10 -22.82
C LYS A 68 5.04 -13.50 -23.37
N PRO A 69 4.12 -14.18 -24.06
CA PRO A 69 4.49 -15.36 -24.82
C PRO A 69 5.69 -15.01 -25.68
N MET A 70 6.76 -15.80 -25.60
CA MET A 70 7.85 -15.64 -26.56
C MET A 70 7.28 -15.89 -27.95
N PRO A 71 7.69 -15.12 -28.98
CA PRO A 71 7.33 -15.47 -30.35
C PRO A 71 7.86 -16.87 -30.65
N ASP A 72 6.95 -17.79 -30.98
CA ASP A 72 7.28 -19.17 -31.35
C ASP A 72 8.02 -19.16 -32.70
N PRO A 73 9.27 -19.65 -32.77
CA PRO A 73 10.06 -19.64 -34.01
C PRO A 73 9.53 -20.57 -35.12
N SER A 74 8.43 -21.28 -34.90
CA SER A 74 7.94 -22.37 -35.76
C SER A 74 6.90 -21.95 -36.80
N LEU A 75 6.50 -20.68 -36.85
CA LEU A 75 5.43 -20.18 -37.75
C LEU A 75 5.92 -19.46 -39.01
N ASP A 76 7.23 -19.45 -39.30
CA ASP A 76 7.78 -18.78 -40.49
C ASP A 76 7.95 -19.71 -41.72
N GLY A 77 7.37 -20.92 -41.70
CA GLY A 77 7.64 -21.95 -42.70
C GLY A 77 6.41 -22.49 -43.43
N GLN A 78 5.68 -21.67 -44.18
CA GLN A 78 4.79 -22.17 -45.25
C GLN A 78 5.17 -21.51 -46.58
N GLY A 79 5.94 -22.28 -47.36
CA GLY A 79 6.33 -21.97 -48.72
C GLY A 79 5.12 -21.83 -49.63
N ILE A 80 5.11 -20.72 -50.36
CA ILE A 80 4.30 -20.51 -51.55
C ILE A 80 4.79 -21.52 -52.59
N LEU A 81 3.99 -22.55 -52.86
CA LEU A 81 4.13 -23.37 -54.07
C LEU A 81 3.04 -22.90 -55.05
N ALA A 82 3.40 -21.93 -55.88
CA ALA A 82 2.66 -21.60 -57.09
C ALA A 82 3.33 -22.37 -58.25
N MET A 83 2.59 -23.32 -58.82
CA MET A 83 2.77 -23.84 -60.18
C MET A 83 1.47 -23.64 -60.93
#